data_AF-E3CXB8-F1
#
_entry.id   AF-E3CXB8-F1
#
_cell.length_a   1.000
_cell.length_b   1.000
_cell.length_c   1.000
_cell.angle_alpha   90.00
_cell.angle_beta   90.00
_cell.angle_gamma   90.00
#
_symmetry.space_group_name_H-M   'P 1'
#
loop_
_entity.id
_entity.type
_entity.pdbx_description
1 polymer ?
#
loop_
_entity_poly.entity_id
_entity_poly.type
_entity_poly.pdbx_seq_one_letter_code
_entity_poly.pdbx_strand_id
1 'polypeptide(L)' 'MSALTAVRLGEALEDRLARTARRMNRPRSGLIREALERYLDDLEDYARAVEAWEVHVASGEETLSLEAVKASLGLEA' A
#
# COMPACT_ATOMS: atom_id res chain seq x y z
N MET A 1 -22.21 7.70 1.73
CA MET A 1 -22.49 7.30 3.13
C MET A 1 -21.21 7.48 3.95
N SER A 2 -21.29 7.93 5.20
CA SER A 2 -20.16 7.97 6.13
C SER A 2 -20.39 6.99 7.28
N ALA A 3 -19.32 6.32 7.73
CA ALA A 3 -19.33 5.41 8.87
C ALA A 3 -18.31 5.89 9.92
N LEU A 4 -18.58 5.64 11.20
CA LEU A 4 -17.69 6.01 12.31
C LEU A 4 -16.94 4.77 12.80
N THR A 5 -15.61 4.88 12.86
CA THR A 5 -14.74 3.86 13.44
C THR A 5 -13.94 4.48 14.58
N ALA A 6 -13.99 3.87 15.76
CA ALA A 6 -13.24 4.28 16.93
C ALA A 6 -12.11 3.28 17.19
N VAL A 7 -10.89 3.78 17.36
CA VAL A 7 -9.70 2.97 17.67
C VAL A 7 -9.05 3.47 18.96
N ARG A 8 -8.64 2.54 19.83
CA ARG A 8 -7.88 2.89 21.03
C ARG A 8 -6.40 2.97 20.67
N LEU A 9 -5.78 4.10 20.97
CA LEU A 9 -4.35 4.30 20.80
C LEU A 9 -3.65 4.22 22.16
N GLY A 10 -2.43 3.68 22.17
CA GLY A 10 -1.53 3.85 23.31
C GLY A 10 -1.11 5.32 23.45
N GLU A 11 -0.82 5.75 24.67
CA GLU A 11 -0.49 7.14 25.01
C GLU A 11 0.63 7.70 24.14
N ALA A 12 1.74 6.96 23.99
CA ALA A 12 2.87 7.38 23.16
C ALA A 12 2.51 7.58 21.68
N LEU A 13 1.57 6.80 21.15
CA LEU A 13 1.12 6.93 19.76
C LEU A 13 0.15 8.11 19.59
N GLU A 14 -0.76 8.32 20.56
CA GLU A 14 -1.60 9.51 20.60
C GLU A 14 -0.73 10.77 20.58
N ASP A 15 0.24 10.84 21.49
CA ASP A 15 1.12 11.98 21.65
C ASP A 15 1.89 12.31 20.36
N ARG A 16 2.38 11.26 19.69
CA ARG A 16 3.05 11.39 18.38
C ARG A 16 2.08 11.90 17.33
N LEU A 17 0.88 11.33 17.23
CA LEU A 17 -0.15 11.77 16.29
C LEU A 17 -0.54 13.22 16.53
N ALA A 18 -0.73 13.62 17.80
CA ALA A 18 -1.07 14.98 18.20
C ALA A 18 0.01 15.99 17.77
N ARG A 19 1.30 15.68 18.00
CA ARG A 19 2.41 16.53 17.56
C ARG A 19 2.51 16.64 16.03
N THR A 20 2.37 15.52 15.32
CA THR A 20 2.41 15.49 13.86
C THR A 20 1.25 16.30 13.25
N ALA A 21 0.03 16.07 13.73
CA ALA A 21 -1.17 16.80 13.32
C ALA A 21 -1.00 18.32 13.48
N ARG A 22 -0.52 18.76 14.65
CA ARG A 22 -0.22 20.18 14.93
C ARG A 22 0.80 20.76 13.97
N ARG A 23 1.93 20.07 13.75
CA ARG A 23 2.99 20.53 12.83
C ARG A 23 2.50 20.68 11.40
N MET A 24 1.60 19.81 10.96
CA MET A 24 1.07 19.83 9.60
C MET A 24 -0.13 20.77 9.43
N ASN A 25 -0.64 21.35 10.53
CA ASN A 25 -1.92 22.06 10.56
C ASN A 25 -3.09 21.22 9.99
N ARG A 26 -3.14 19.94 10.39
CA ARG A 26 -4.17 18.97 9.93
C ARG A 26 -4.88 18.33 11.13
N PRO A 27 -6.16 17.93 11.00
CA PRO A 27 -6.85 17.21 12.06
C PRO A 27 -6.30 15.79 12.22
N ARG A 28 -6.22 15.31 13.47
CA ARG A 28 -5.76 13.95 13.81
C ARG A 28 -6.55 12.88 13.07
N SER A 29 -7.88 13.02 13.01
CA SER A 29 -8.78 12.11 12.30
C SER A 29 -8.51 12.05 10.79
N GLY A 30 -8.06 13.16 10.19
CA GLY A 30 -7.65 13.18 8.79
C GLY A 30 -6.39 12.36 8.55
N LEU A 31 -5.40 12.48 9.45
CA LEU A 31 -4.18 11.68 9.39
C LEU A 31 -4.42 10.20 9.67
N ILE A 32 -5.29 9.86 10.63
CA ILE A 32 -5.67 8.46 10.91
C ILE A 32 -6.31 7.83 9.68
N ARG A 33 -7.28 8.52 9.07
CA ARG A 33 -7.97 8.03 7.87
C ARG A 33 -6.98 7.79 6.74
N GLU A 34 -6.13 8.76 6.44
CA GLU A 34 -5.15 8.66 5.37
C GLU A 34 -4.11 7.55 5.62
N ALA A 35 -3.67 7.38 6.87
CA ALA A 35 -2.77 6.29 7.24
C ALA A 35 -3.44 4.92 7.08
N LEU A 36 -4.73 4.81 7.42
CA LEU A 36 -5.51 3.59 7.24
C LEU A 36 -5.72 3.28 5.76
N GLU A 37 -6.10 4.27 4.94
CA GLU A 37 -6.27 4.13 3.49
C GLU A 37 -4.99 3.58 2.86
N ARG A 38 -3.84 4.23 3.10
CA ARG A 38 -2.56 3.76 2.54
C ARG A 38 -2.16 2.37 3.00
N TYR A 39 -2.37 2.06 4.27
CA TYR A 39 -2.01 0.74 4.77
C TYR A 39 -2.89 -0.36 4.17
N LEU A 40 -4.18 -0.07 3.92
CA LEU A 40 -5.05 -0.99 3.20
C LEU A 40 -4.61 -1.16 1.75
N ASP A 41 -4.29 -0.07 1.05
CA ASP A 41 -3.77 -0.13 -0.32
C ASP A 41 -2.52 -1.01 -0.40
N ASP A 42 -1.54 -0.82 0.51
CA ASP A 42 -0.31 -1.62 0.58
C ASP A 42 -0.61 -3.12 0.82
N LEU A 43 -1.56 -3.43 1.71
CA LEU A 43 -1.96 -4.82 2.00
C LEU A 43 -2.65 -5.48 0.81
N GLU A 44 -3.53 -4.75 0.14
CA GLU A 44 -4.25 -5.24 -1.03
C GLU A 44 -3.30 -5.45 -2.22
N ASP A 45 -2.38 -4.53 -2.46
CA ASP A 45 -1.37 -4.67 -3.52
C ASP A 45 -0.44 -5.84 -3.26
N TYR A 46 0.00 -6.02 -2.02
CA TYR A 46 0.77 -7.20 -1.62
C TYR A 46 -0.01 -8.49 -1.85
N ALA A 47 -1.28 -8.55 -1.43
CA ALA A 47 -2.11 -9.73 -1.62
C ALA A 47 -2.30 -10.07 -3.10
N ARG A 48 -2.57 -9.08 -3.95
CA ARG A 48 -2.67 -9.24 -5.42
C ARG A 48 -1.36 -9.76 -6.02
N ALA A 49 -0.22 -9.23 -5.57
CA ALA A 49 1.09 -9.66 -6.05
C ALA A 49 1.39 -11.12 -5.68
N VAL A 50 1.05 -11.54 -4.46
CA VAL A 50 1.17 -12.94 -4.01
C VAL A 50 0.28 -13.85 -4.84
N GLU A 51 -0.99 -13.50 -5.04
CA GLU A 51 -1.92 -14.29 -5.86
C GLU A 51 -1.39 -14.45 -7.30
N ALA A 52 -0.94 -13.36 -7.92
CA ALA A 52 -0.36 -13.40 -9.27
C ALA A 52 0.89 -14.29 -9.34
N TRP A 53 1.74 -14.23 -8.32
CA TRP A 53 2.92 -15.08 -8.20
C TRP A 53 2.55 -16.56 -8.06
N GLU A 54 1.59 -16.90 -7.21
CA GLU A 54 1.13 -18.28 -7.02
C GLU A 54 0.55 -18.86 -8.31
N VAL A 55 -0.26 -18.08 -9.04
CA VAL A 55 -0.80 -18.47 -10.35
C VAL A 55 0.32 -18.74 -11.35
N HIS A 56 1.33 -17.86 -11.41
CA HIS A 56 2.48 -18.03 -12.31
C HIS A 56 3.31 -19.27 -11.96
N VAL A 57 3.61 -19.50 -10.68
CA VAL A 57 4.34 -20.70 -10.25
C VAL A 57 3.57 -21.96 -10.61
N ALA A 58 2.24 -21.94 -10.45
CA ALA A 58 1.38 -23.07 -10.81
C ALA A 58 1.25 -23.31 -12.31
N SER A 59 1.39 -22.27 -13.16
CA SER A 59 1.34 -22.42 -14.62
C SER A 59 2.60 -23.08 -15.18
N GLY A 60 3.75 -22.93 -14.50
CA GLY A 60 5.04 -23.44 -14.95
C GLY A 60 5.61 -22.69 -16.17
N GLU A 61 5.02 -21.54 -16.51
CA GLU A 61 5.52 -20.67 -17.58
C GLU A 61 6.86 -20.03 -17.18
N GLU A 62 7.74 -19.79 -18.15
CA GLU A 62 9.01 -19.11 -17.88
C GLU A 62 8.81 -17.59 -17.70
N THR A 63 9.48 -16.99 -16.73
CA THR A 63 9.59 -15.53 -16.63
C THR A 63 10.55 -15.00 -17.68
N LEU A 64 10.19 -13.90 -18.35
CA LEU A 64 11.09 -13.17 -19.24
C LEU A 64 11.92 -12.15 -18.48
N SER A 65 13.18 -11.95 -18.88
CA SER A 65 13.99 -10.83 -18.39
C SER A 65 13.43 -9.50 -18.92
N LEU A 66 13.79 -8.40 -18.25
CA LEU A 66 13.40 -7.07 -18.70
C LEU A 66 13.89 -6.80 -20.14
N GLU A 67 15.10 -7.22 -20.48
CA GLU A 67 15.68 -7.10 -21.83
C GLU A 67 14.84 -7.87 -22.86
N ALA A 68 14.46 -9.11 -22.56
CA ALA A 68 13.63 -9.92 -23.45
C ALA A 68 12.24 -9.30 -23.68
N VAL A 69 11.64 -8.72 -22.62
CA VAL A 69 10.37 -7.98 -22.73
C VAL A 69 10.54 -6.70 -23.55
N LYS A 70 11.62 -5.94 -23.35
CA LYS A 70 11.88 -4.73 -24.14
C LYS A 70 12.10 -5.06 -25.61
N ALA A 71 12.82 -6.14 -25.91
CA ALA A 71 13.02 -6.64 -27.27
C ALA A 71 11.69 -7.02 -27.94
N SER A 72 10.83 -7.78 -27.24
CA SER A 72 9.54 -8.22 -27.79
C SER A 72 8.56 -7.07 -28.05
N LEU A 73 8.70 -5.96 -27.32
CA LEU A 73 7.88 -4.76 -27.46
C LEU A 73 8.50 -3.68 -28.38
N GLY A 74 9.70 -3.90 -28.92
CA GLY A 74 10.40 -2.89 -29.74
C GLY A 74 10.84 -1.65 -28.95
N LEU A 75 11.11 -1.82 -27.65
CA LEU A 75 11.53 -0.76 -26.72
C LEU A 75 13.05 -0.79 -26.44
N GLU A 76 13.83 -1.36 -27.38
CA GLU A 76 15.29 -1.33 -27.35
C GLU A 76 15.77 0.11 -27.61
N ALA A 77 16.46 0.69 -26.64
CA ALA A 77 17.06 2.02 -26.69
C ALA A 77 18.52 1.92 -26.26
#